data_AF-A0A7S7Z999-F1
#
_entry.id   AF-A0A7S7Z999-F1
#
_cell.length_a   1.000
_cell.length_b   1.000
_cell.length_c   1.000
_cell.angle_alpha   90.00
_cell.angle_beta   90.00
_cell.angle_gamma   90.00
#
_symmetry.space_group_name_H-M   'P 1'
#
loop_
_entity.id
_entity.type
_entity.pdbx_description
1 polymer ?
#
loop_
_entity_poly.entity_id
_entity_poly.type
_entity_poly.pdbx_seq_one_letter_code
_entity_poly.pdbx_strand_id
1 'polypeptide(L)'
;MARRYIATKGLRSLKVRDVAEAAGCSIGSVYNEFGDFDGLILTVNRETVQALSVRLKAVPADDPLRQLHGLADAYLGFATEHANLLRSLFEHRMEDDRPFPEDILVMVMDAFALMHAPLVRLLPGRDRDDVALLSRMMFSAVHGIISLGLEERMVAVPPERLRERLAQFVDTHLAGLGVSRGDQV
;
A
#
# COMPACT_ATOMS: atom_id res chain seq x y z
N MET A 1 13.74 -15.19 -5.48
CA MET A 1 13.85 -15.91 -4.17
C MET A 1 13.54 -15.01 -2.98
N ALA A 2 14.15 -13.82 -2.87
CA ALA A 2 13.91 -12.88 -1.76
C ALA A 2 12.43 -12.53 -1.53
N ARG A 3 11.66 -12.25 -2.60
CA ARG A 3 10.20 -12.02 -2.50
C ARG A 3 9.48 -13.14 -1.77
N ARG A 4 9.80 -14.41 -2.07
CA ARG A 4 9.18 -15.57 -1.42
C ARG A 4 9.55 -15.66 0.07
N TYR A 5 10.80 -15.33 0.42
CA TYR A 5 11.23 -15.28 1.82
C TYR A 5 10.48 -14.19 2.59
N ILE A 6 10.43 -12.96 2.06
CA ILE A 6 9.69 -11.87 2.69
C ILE A 6 8.20 -12.25 2.80
N ALA A 7 7.58 -12.76 1.74
CA ALA A 7 6.17 -13.15 1.77
C ALA A 7 5.84 -14.17 2.87
N THR A 8 6.71 -15.16 3.10
CA THR A 8 6.45 -16.26 4.03
C THR A 8 6.93 -16.00 5.46
N LYS A 9 8.05 -15.31 5.64
CA LYS A 9 8.73 -15.16 6.93
C LYS A 9 8.90 -13.71 7.39
N GLY A 10 8.54 -12.74 6.55
CA GLY A 10 8.67 -11.31 6.84
C GLY A 10 10.08 -10.77 6.60
N LEU A 11 10.17 -9.45 6.41
CA LEU A 11 11.41 -8.73 6.09
C LEU A 11 12.54 -8.99 7.11
N ARG A 12 12.22 -8.95 8.41
CA ARG A 12 13.19 -9.13 9.50
C ARG A 12 13.90 -10.49 9.48
N SER A 13 13.34 -11.48 8.80
CA SER A 13 13.93 -12.81 8.66
C SER A 13 14.87 -12.94 7.46
N LEU A 14 14.86 -11.96 6.54
CA LEU A 14 15.63 -12.02 5.31
C LEU A 14 17.12 -11.88 5.61
N LYS A 15 17.93 -12.82 5.10
CA LYS A 15 19.39 -12.75 5.16
C LYS A 15 19.93 -12.98 3.76
N VAL A 16 20.91 -12.16 3.35
CA VAL A 16 21.52 -12.28 2.01
C VAL A 16 22.09 -13.67 1.75
N ARG A 17 22.66 -14.30 2.78
CA ARG A 17 23.21 -15.67 2.70
C ARG A 17 22.14 -16.69 2.36
N ASP A 18 20.95 -16.59 2.96
CA ASP A 18 19.85 -17.52 2.75
C ASP A 18 19.30 -17.36 1.32
N VAL A 19 19.36 -16.13 0.78
CA VAL A 19 19.00 -15.84 -0.62
C VAL A 19 20.05 -16.40 -1.59
N ALA A 20 21.34 -16.25 -1.30
CA ALA A 20 22.43 -16.77 -2.10
C ALA A 20 22.41 -18.31 -2.16
N GLU A 21 22.26 -18.96 -1.00
CA GLU A 21 22.09 -20.42 -0.90
C GLU A 21 20.87 -20.91 -1.69
N ALA A 22 19.72 -20.26 -1.53
CA ALA A 22 18.51 -20.62 -2.27
C ALA A 22 18.59 -20.36 -3.78
N ALA A 23 19.47 -19.45 -4.22
CA ALA A 23 19.72 -19.16 -5.62
C ALA A 23 20.89 -19.97 -6.22
N GLY A 24 21.61 -20.76 -5.40
CA GLY A 24 22.78 -21.52 -5.83
C GLY A 24 23.96 -20.64 -6.27
N CYS A 25 24.07 -19.42 -5.72
CA CYS A 25 25.11 -18.46 -6.07
C CYS A 25 25.88 -17.96 -4.83
N SER A 26 26.94 -17.19 -5.06
CA SER A 26 27.70 -16.56 -3.97
C SER A 26 26.99 -15.31 -3.46
N ILE A 27 27.26 -14.90 -2.21
CA ILE A 27 26.78 -13.61 -1.68
C ILE A 27 27.29 -12.46 -2.55
N GLY A 28 28.53 -12.53 -3.05
CA GLY A 28 29.09 -11.53 -3.96
C GLY A 28 28.28 -11.41 -5.25
N SER A 29 27.74 -12.51 -5.77
CA SER A 29 26.85 -12.50 -6.94
C SER A 29 25.52 -11.81 -6.65
N VAL A 30 24.97 -11.97 -5.43
CA VAL A 30 23.75 -11.25 -5.01
C VAL A 30 24.02 -9.75 -4.94
N TYR A 31 25.10 -9.31 -4.31
CA TYR A 31 25.44 -7.88 -4.26
C TYR A 31 25.85 -7.31 -5.62
N ASN A 32 26.44 -8.11 -6.51
CA ASN A 32 26.71 -7.65 -7.87
C ASN A 32 25.41 -7.34 -8.65
N GLU A 33 24.34 -8.09 -8.40
CA GLU A 33 23.03 -7.86 -9.02
C GLU A 33 22.26 -6.71 -8.36
N PHE A 34 22.24 -6.68 -7.03
CA PHE A 34 21.36 -5.76 -6.28
C PHE A 34 22.07 -4.56 -5.66
N GLY A 35 23.40 -4.46 -5.80
CA GLY A 35 24.24 -3.45 -5.17
C GLY A 35 24.52 -3.74 -3.69
N ASP A 36 23.48 -3.70 -2.87
CA ASP A 36 23.54 -3.88 -1.42
C ASP A 36 22.28 -4.60 -0.89
N PHE A 37 22.15 -4.69 0.44
CA PHE A 37 20.98 -5.31 1.05
C PHE A 37 19.69 -4.49 0.83
N ASP A 38 19.80 -3.15 0.83
CA ASP A 38 18.69 -2.25 0.52
C ASP A 38 18.19 -2.48 -0.91
N GLY A 39 19.08 -2.56 -1.90
CA GLY A 39 18.73 -2.81 -3.29
C GLY A 39 18.00 -4.15 -3.50
N LEU A 40 18.32 -5.17 -2.71
CA LEU A 40 17.57 -6.43 -2.70
C LEU A 40 16.14 -6.24 -2.18
N ILE A 41 15.96 -5.49 -1.09
CA ILE A 41 14.65 -5.19 -0.50
C ILE A 41 13.83 -4.30 -1.44
N LEU A 42 14.45 -3.26 -2.00
CA LEU A 42 13.82 -2.33 -2.94
C LEU A 42 13.35 -3.03 -4.20
N THR A 43 14.09 -4.02 -4.71
CA THR A 43 13.62 -4.86 -5.83
C THR A 43 12.31 -5.57 -5.48
N VAL A 44 12.23 -6.20 -4.30
CA VAL A 44 10.99 -6.86 -3.84
C VAL A 44 9.86 -5.85 -3.62
N ASN A 45 10.17 -4.68 -3.07
CA ASN A 45 9.19 -3.63 -2.82
C ASN A 45 8.65 -3.05 -4.13
N ARG A 46 9.47 -2.87 -5.18
CA ARG A 46 9.02 -2.49 -6.52
C ARG A 46 8.04 -3.50 -7.11
N GLU A 47 8.36 -4.79 -7.07
CA GLU A 47 7.45 -5.85 -7.51
C GLU A 47 6.13 -5.83 -6.72
N THR A 48 6.19 -5.51 -5.42
CA THR A 48 5.02 -5.41 -4.54
C THR A 48 4.14 -4.22 -4.92
N VAL A 49 4.73 -3.02 -5.12
CA VAL A 49 4.00 -1.82 -5.54
C VAL A 49 3.40 -2.01 -6.94
N GLN A 50 4.11 -2.66 -7.85
CA GLN A 50 3.61 -2.98 -9.18
C GLN A 50 2.38 -3.90 -9.11
N ALA A 51 2.46 -4.99 -8.34
CA ALA A 51 1.34 -5.91 -8.16
C ALA A 51 0.13 -5.24 -7.50
N LEU A 52 0.35 -4.39 -6.50
CA LEU A 52 -0.70 -3.58 -5.88
C LEU A 52 -1.34 -2.63 -6.89
N SER A 53 -0.52 -1.90 -7.65
CA SER A 53 -0.96 -0.94 -8.65
C SER A 53 -1.85 -1.59 -9.71
N VAL A 54 -1.53 -2.80 -10.16
CA VAL A 54 -2.37 -3.55 -11.10
C VAL A 54 -3.77 -3.79 -10.53
N ARG A 55 -3.89 -4.18 -9.25
CA ARG A 55 -5.19 -4.40 -8.62
C ARG A 55 -5.98 -3.11 -8.44
N LEU A 56 -5.33 -2.04 -7.99
CA LEU A 56 -5.99 -0.76 -7.79
C LEU A 56 -6.48 -0.16 -9.12
N LYS A 57 -5.70 -0.29 -10.19
CA LYS A 57 -6.08 0.16 -11.55
C LYS A 57 -7.24 -0.64 -12.15
N ALA A 58 -7.49 -1.86 -11.67
CA ALA A 58 -8.62 -2.67 -12.12
C ALA A 58 -9.96 -2.26 -11.49
N VAL A 59 -9.96 -1.37 -10.49
CA VAL A 59 -11.19 -0.85 -9.88
C VAL A 59 -11.91 0.08 -10.86
N PRO A 60 -13.19 -0.16 -11.19
CA PRO A 60 -13.95 0.70 -12.09
C PRO A 60 -14.00 2.16 -11.61
N ALA A 61 -13.88 3.08 -12.56
CA ALA A 61 -13.76 4.51 -12.28
C ALA A 61 -15.01 5.32 -12.68
N ASP A 62 -16.10 4.69 -13.10
CA ASP A 62 -17.29 5.40 -13.61
C ASP A 62 -17.94 6.26 -12.52
N ASP A 63 -18.14 5.68 -11.33
CA ASP A 63 -18.71 6.34 -10.15
C ASP A 63 -17.60 6.55 -9.10
N PRO A 64 -17.25 7.81 -8.76
CA PRO A 64 -16.13 8.10 -7.86
C PRO A 64 -16.40 7.65 -6.41
N LEU A 65 -17.65 7.61 -5.96
CA LEU A 65 -18.00 7.10 -4.62
C LEU A 65 -17.77 5.59 -4.60
N ARG A 66 -18.32 4.86 -5.57
CA ARG A 66 -18.11 3.41 -5.69
C ARG A 66 -16.63 3.06 -5.91
N GLN A 67 -15.90 3.89 -6.63
CA GLN A 67 -14.47 3.74 -6.84
C GLN A 67 -13.69 3.78 -5.53
N LEU A 68 -14.01 4.70 -4.61
CA LEU A 68 -13.34 4.79 -3.31
C LEU A 68 -13.54 3.54 -2.45
N HIS A 69 -14.75 3.00 -2.39
CA HIS A 69 -15.00 1.73 -1.72
C HIS A 69 -14.26 0.57 -2.40
N GLY A 70 -14.27 0.52 -3.73
CA GLY A 70 -13.56 -0.50 -4.50
C GLY A 70 -12.05 -0.46 -4.28
N LEU A 71 -11.45 0.73 -4.19
CA LEU A 71 -10.03 0.90 -3.88
C LEU A 71 -9.70 0.44 -2.45
N ALA A 72 -10.55 0.76 -1.46
CA ALA A 72 -10.37 0.30 -0.09
C ALA A 72 -10.46 -1.24 0.02
N ASP A 73 -11.42 -1.87 -0.65
CA ASP A 73 -11.57 -3.33 -0.66
C ASP A 73 -10.45 -4.02 -1.43
N ALA A 74 -10.03 -3.48 -2.58
CA ALA A 74 -8.89 -3.99 -3.34
C ALA A 74 -7.58 -3.92 -2.54
N TYR A 75 -7.39 -2.83 -1.79
CA TYR A 75 -6.25 -2.66 -0.89
C TYR A 75 -6.29 -3.63 0.29
N LEU A 76 -7.46 -3.82 0.93
CA LEU A 76 -7.65 -4.84 1.97
C LEU A 76 -7.36 -6.26 1.44
N GLY A 77 -7.88 -6.60 0.26
CA GLY A 77 -7.64 -7.90 -0.38
C GLY A 77 -6.16 -8.14 -0.63
N PHE A 78 -5.46 -7.15 -1.21
CA PHE A 78 -4.01 -7.24 -1.39
C PHE A 78 -3.26 -7.38 -0.07
N ALA A 79 -3.60 -6.58 0.94
CA ALA A 79 -2.95 -6.63 2.25
C ALA A 79 -3.17 -7.98 2.94
N THR A 80 -4.37 -8.56 2.82
CA THR A 80 -4.68 -9.88 3.40
C THR A 80 -3.85 -10.98 2.76
N GLU A 81 -3.70 -10.95 1.43
CA GLU A 81 -2.94 -11.97 0.70
C GLU A 81 -1.41 -11.79 0.79
N HIS A 82 -0.93 -10.55 0.89
CA HIS A 82 0.48 -10.19 0.78
C HIS A 82 0.98 -9.39 1.99
N ALA A 83 0.45 -9.68 3.19
CA ALA A 83 0.68 -8.89 4.41
C ALA A 83 2.16 -8.59 4.69
N ASN A 84 3.04 -9.59 4.61
CA ASN A 84 4.47 -9.41 4.87
C ASN A 84 5.17 -8.58 3.79
N LEU A 85 4.75 -8.68 2.52
CA LEU A 85 5.31 -7.88 1.43
C LEU A 85 4.87 -6.42 1.56
N LEU A 86 3.59 -6.20 1.89
CA LEU A 86 3.09 -4.86 2.15
C LEU A 86 3.79 -4.26 3.38
N ARG A 87 3.95 -5.02 4.46
CA ARG A 87 4.71 -4.58 5.64
C ARG A 87 6.16 -4.22 5.30
N SER A 88 6.83 -4.99 4.44
CA SER A 88 8.18 -4.69 3.96
C SER A 88 8.29 -3.31 3.30
N LEU A 89 7.24 -2.88 2.58
CA LEU A 89 7.21 -1.55 1.97
C LEU A 89 7.18 -0.41 3.00
N PHE A 90 6.52 -0.60 4.14
CA PHE A 90 6.35 0.45 5.17
C PHE A 90 7.36 0.37 6.32
N GLU A 91 7.87 -0.82 6.66
CA GLU A 91 8.85 -1.00 7.74
C GLU A 91 10.29 -0.75 7.28
N HIS A 92 10.58 -0.89 5.99
CA HIS A 92 11.94 -0.73 5.49
C HIS A 92 12.41 0.72 5.65
N ARG A 93 13.61 0.86 6.20
CA ARG A 93 14.36 2.11 6.27
C ARG A 93 15.68 1.87 5.56
N MET A 94 16.05 2.81 4.70
CA MET A 94 17.35 2.79 4.04
C MET A 94 18.46 2.89 5.09
N GLU A 95 19.56 2.19 4.87
CA GLU A 95 20.76 2.32 5.70
C GLU A 95 21.32 3.75 5.62
N ASP A 96 21.90 4.21 6.73
CA ASP A 96 22.51 5.55 6.91
C ASP A 96 21.58 6.73 6.56
N ASP A 97 20.27 6.55 6.71
CA ASP A 97 19.24 7.53 6.35
C ASP A 97 19.34 8.02 4.89
N ARG A 98 19.89 7.16 4.00
CA ARG A 98 19.95 7.45 2.56
C ARG A 98 18.54 7.68 2.02
N PRO A 99 18.36 8.62 1.06
CA PRO A 99 17.06 8.80 0.44
C PRO A 99 16.66 7.54 -0.34
N PHE A 100 15.36 7.25 -0.38
CA PHE A 100 14.82 6.26 -1.30
C PHE A 100 15.11 6.69 -2.75
N PRO A 101 15.44 5.75 -3.64
CA PRO A 101 15.54 6.04 -5.07
C PRO A 101 14.27 6.66 -5.64
N GLU A 102 14.41 7.61 -6.57
CA GLU A 102 13.27 8.34 -7.16
C GLU A 102 12.25 7.42 -7.84
N ASP A 103 12.73 6.36 -8.49
CA ASP A 103 11.89 5.45 -9.27
C ASP A 103 10.83 4.72 -8.41
N ILE A 104 11.21 4.23 -7.23
CA ILE A 104 10.26 3.60 -6.32
C ILE A 104 9.32 4.64 -5.68
N LEU A 105 9.80 5.86 -5.42
CA LEU A 105 8.96 6.94 -4.92
C LEU A 105 7.86 7.30 -5.93
N VAL A 106 8.20 7.40 -7.22
CA VAL A 106 7.24 7.62 -8.30
C VAL A 106 6.22 6.49 -8.37
N MET A 107 6.66 5.22 -8.34
CA MET A 107 5.73 4.08 -8.33
C MET A 107 4.73 4.13 -7.18
N VAL A 108 5.19 4.50 -5.98
CA VAL A 108 4.33 4.65 -4.82
C VAL A 108 3.36 5.81 -5.03
N MET A 109 3.84 6.98 -5.46
CA MET A 109 2.99 8.15 -5.75
C MET A 109 1.93 7.87 -6.83
N ASP A 110 2.25 7.11 -7.87
CA ASP A 110 1.29 6.68 -8.89
C ASP A 110 0.18 5.79 -8.32
N ALA A 111 0.52 4.88 -7.40
CA ALA A 111 -0.47 4.06 -6.71
C ALA A 111 -1.38 4.93 -5.82
N PHE A 112 -0.81 5.91 -5.14
CA PHE A 112 -1.56 6.88 -4.33
C PHE A 112 -2.49 7.77 -5.15
N ALA A 113 -2.07 8.18 -6.35
CA ALA A 113 -2.85 9.03 -7.24
C ALA A 113 -4.21 8.41 -7.62
N LEU A 114 -4.33 7.08 -7.57
CA LEU A 114 -5.58 6.36 -7.83
C LEU A 114 -6.68 6.69 -6.80
N MET A 115 -6.30 6.97 -5.54
CA MET A 115 -7.25 7.42 -4.51
C MET A 115 -7.55 8.92 -4.61
N HIS A 116 -6.59 9.71 -5.08
CA HIS A 116 -6.76 11.14 -5.25
C HIS A 116 -7.78 11.48 -6.35
N ALA A 117 -7.75 10.77 -7.47
CA ALA A 117 -8.62 11.03 -8.63
C ALA A 117 -10.13 11.07 -8.32
N PRO A 118 -10.74 10.09 -7.63
CA PRO A 118 -12.15 10.17 -7.25
C PRO A 118 -12.46 11.29 -6.27
N LEU A 119 -11.54 11.63 -5.36
CA LEU A 119 -11.74 12.75 -4.41
C LEU A 119 -11.80 14.10 -5.13
N VAL A 120 -10.97 14.32 -6.15
CA VAL A 120 -11.04 15.53 -6.99
C VAL A 120 -12.41 15.67 -7.66
N ARG A 121 -12.97 14.56 -8.15
CA ARG A 121 -14.29 14.53 -8.80
C ARG A 121 -15.43 14.81 -7.81
N LEU A 122 -15.30 14.32 -6.58
CA LEU A 122 -16.30 14.51 -5.52
C LEU A 122 -16.23 15.90 -4.88
N LEU A 123 -15.10 16.59 -4.99
CA LEU A 123 -14.83 17.87 -4.33
C LEU A 123 -14.36 18.95 -5.32
N PRO A 124 -15.10 19.22 -6.41
CA PRO A 124 -14.62 20.06 -7.52
C PRO A 124 -14.36 21.52 -7.15
N GLY A 125 -14.95 22.01 -6.05
CA GLY A 125 -14.75 23.37 -5.53
C GLY A 125 -13.67 23.51 -4.46
N ARG A 126 -13.03 22.40 -4.06
CA ARG A 126 -12.00 22.41 -3.01
C ARG A 126 -10.61 22.68 -3.61
N ASP A 127 -9.76 23.29 -2.81
CA ASP A 127 -8.36 23.51 -3.20
C ASP A 127 -7.63 22.17 -3.48
N ARG A 128 -6.77 22.15 -4.50
CA ARG A 128 -6.13 20.92 -4.97
C ARG A 128 -5.13 20.36 -3.95
N ASP A 129 -4.38 21.22 -3.26
CA ASP A 129 -3.41 20.78 -2.26
C ASP A 129 -4.14 20.22 -1.04
N ASP A 130 -5.26 20.83 -0.68
CA ASP A 130 -6.15 20.33 0.38
C ASP A 130 -6.76 18.96 0.03
N VAL A 131 -7.21 18.73 -1.21
CA VAL A 131 -7.66 17.41 -1.67
C VAL A 131 -6.52 16.38 -1.66
N ALA A 132 -5.29 16.78 -1.99
CA ALA A 132 -4.12 15.89 -1.90
C ALA A 132 -3.83 15.49 -0.44
N LEU A 133 -3.92 16.43 0.51
CA LEU A 133 -3.79 16.15 1.95
C LEU A 133 -4.91 15.24 2.47
N LEU A 134 -6.17 15.46 2.07
CA LEU A 134 -7.28 14.56 2.37
C LEU A 134 -7.02 13.15 1.85
N SER A 135 -6.55 13.00 0.61
CA SER A 135 -6.23 11.70 0.03
C SER A 135 -5.16 10.96 0.84
N ARG A 136 -4.11 11.66 1.27
CA ARG A 136 -3.06 11.09 2.12
C ARG A 136 -3.58 10.68 3.49
N MET A 137 -4.42 11.52 4.10
CA MET A 137 -5.05 11.22 5.38
C MET A 137 -5.97 9.99 5.28
N MET A 138 -6.82 9.93 4.26
CA MET A 138 -7.75 8.82 4.06
C MET A 138 -7.00 7.51 3.80
N PHE A 139 -5.95 7.54 2.98
CA PHE A 139 -5.05 6.40 2.83
C PHE A 139 -4.45 5.98 4.17
N SER A 140 -3.93 6.93 4.95
CA SER A 140 -3.24 6.63 6.22
C SER A 140 -4.18 5.95 7.21
N ALA A 141 -5.44 6.38 7.27
CA ALA A 141 -6.47 5.76 8.08
C ALA A 141 -6.82 4.34 7.59
N VAL A 142 -7.04 4.16 6.28
CA VAL A 142 -7.30 2.83 5.68
C VAL A 142 -6.13 1.87 5.93
N HIS A 143 -4.90 2.31 5.67
CA HIS A 143 -3.69 1.56 5.95
C HIS A 143 -3.57 1.19 7.42
N GLY A 144 -3.79 2.14 8.34
CA GLY A 144 -3.73 1.89 9.77
C GLY A 144 -4.76 0.87 10.24
N ILE A 145 -6.02 0.99 9.82
CA ILE A 145 -7.10 0.05 10.16
C ILE A 145 -6.73 -1.38 9.72
N ILE A 146 -6.24 -1.53 8.48
CA ILE A 146 -5.87 -2.82 7.91
C ILE A 146 -4.64 -3.40 8.58
N SER A 147 -3.55 -2.64 8.66
CA SER A 147 -2.27 -3.10 9.21
C SER A 147 -2.42 -3.51 10.68
N LEU A 148 -3.15 -2.73 11.49
CA LEU A 148 -3.41 -3.08 12.88
C LEU A 148 -4.29 -4.33 12.99
N GLY A 149 -5.33 -4.46 12.14
CA GLY A 149 -6.24 -5.61 12.13
C GLY A 149 -5.55 -6.91 11.73
N LEU A 150 -4.76 -6.89 10.65
CA LEU A 150 -4.00 -8.06 10.19
C LEU A 150 -2.85 -8.44 11.13
N GLU A 151 -2.39 -7.52 11.96
CA GLU A 151 -1.43 -7.79 13.04
C GLU A 151 -2.08 -8.22 14.35
N GLU A 152 -3.41 -8.29 14.40
CA GLU A 152 -4.20 -8.62 15.59
C GLU A 152 -3.74 -7.85 16.84
N ARG A 153 -3.44 -6.55 16.67
CA ARG A 153 -3.03 -5.69 17.78
C ARG A 153 -4.16 -5.56 18.81
N MET A 154 -3.79 -5.31 20.07
CA MET A 154 -4.71 -5.33 21.23
C MET A 154 -6.01 -4.53 21.07
N VAL A 155 -5.98 -3.43 20.31
CA VAL A 155 -7.12 -2.52 20.08
C VAL A 155 -7.58 -2.50 18.62
N ALA A 156 -7.15 -3.49 17.83
CA ALA A 156 -7.42 -3.52 16.41
C ALA A 156 -8.85 -3.97 16.07
N VAL A 157 -9.31 -3.58 14.88
CA VAL A 157 -10.52 -4.15 14.29
C VAL A 157 -10.24 -5.61 13.94
N PRO A 158 -11.09 -6.57 14.37
CA PRO A 158 -10.92 -7.97 14.01
C PRO A 158 -10.91 -8.18 12.49
N PRO A 159 -10.06 -9.08 11.93
CA PRO A 159 -9.94 -9.31 10.49
C PRO A 159 -11.28 -9.52 9.76
N GLU A 160 -12.20 -10.28 10.37
CA GLU A 160 -13.53 -10.58 9.84
C GLU A 160 -14.47 -9.36 9.78
N ARG A 161 -14.13 -8.28 10.49
CA ARG A 161 -14.89 -7.02 10.52
C ARG A 161 -14.21 -5.90 9.72
N LEU A 162 -12.99 -6.11 9.20
CA LEU A 162 -12.22 -5.08 8.50
C LEU A 162 -12.98 -4.50 7.31
N ARG A 163 -13.55 -5.34 6.45
CA ARG A 163 -14.29 -4.88 5.27
C ARG A 163 -15.46 -3.97 5.64
N GLU A 164 -16.25 -4.36 6.64
CA GLU A 164 -17.38 -3.55 7.13
C GLU A 164 -16.91 -2.21 7.70
N ARG A 165 -15.85 -2.22 8.52
CA ARG A 165 -15.34 -1.01 9.17
C ARG A 165 -14.67 -0.06 8.20
N LEU A 166 -14.01 -0.56 7.15
CA LEU A 166 -13.49 0.28 6.07
C LEU A 166 -14.60 0.95 5.28
N ALA A 167 -15.66 0.22 4.92
CA ALA A 167 -16.81 0.81 4.25
C ALA A 167 -17.45 1.91 5.12
N GLN A 168 -17.68 1.63 6.41
CA GLN A 168 -18.18 2.61 7.37
C GLN A 168 -17.27 3.84 7.50
N PHE A 169 -15.94 3.64 7.51
CA PHE A 169 -14.98 4.74 7.55
C PHE A 169 -15.09 5.63 6.30
N VAL A 170 -15.11 5.03 5.10
CA VAL A 170 -15.26 5.77 3.83
C VAL A 170 -16.57 6.57 3.82
N ASP A 171 -17.70 5.93 4.17
CA ASP A 171 -19.00 6.59 4.22
C ASP A 171 -19.01 7.77 5.21
N THR A 172 -18.50 7.55 6.43
CA THR A 172 -18.47 8.58 7.48
C THR A 172 -17.57 9.74 7.09
N HIS A 173 -16.41 9.44 6.49
CA HIS A 173 -15.48 10.46 6.06
C HIS A 173 -16.05 11.33 4.94
N LEU A 174 -16.66 10.71 3.93
CA LEU A 174 -17.30 11.43 2.82
C LEU A 174 -18.49 12.27 3.30
N ALA A 175 -19.33 11.74 4.18
CA ALA A 175 -20.43 12.50 4.78
C ALA A 175 -19.91 13.73 5.55
N GLY A 176 -18.80 13.60 6.30
CA GLY A 176 -18.15 14.71 6.99
C GLY A 176 -17.58 15.80 6.05
N LEU A 177 -17.35 15.46 4.78
CA LEU A 177 -16.94 16.39 3.72
C LEU A 177 -18.13 16.98 2.95
N GLY A 178 -19.37 16.66 3.35
CA GLY A 178 -20.59 17.08 2.66
C GLY A 178 -20.86 16.32 1.37
N VAL A 179 -20.21 15.16 1.16
CA VAL A 179 -20.46 14.28 0.01
C VAL A 179 -21.51 13.26 0.40
N SER A 180 -22.71 13.38 -0.16
CA SER A 180 -23.83 12.47 0.11
C SER A 180 -24.12 11.61 -1.12
N ARG A 181 -24.66 10.39 -0.94
CA ARG A 181 -25.19 9.57 -2.05
C ARG A 181 -26.26 10.28 -2.89
N GLY A 182 -26.85 11.37 -2.38
CA GLY A 182 -27.90 12.15 -3.04
C GLY A 182 -27.42 13.30 -3.93
N ASP A 183 -26.12 13.63 -3.93
CA ASP A 183 -25.59 14.77 -4.71
C ASP A 183 -25.23 14.41 -6.16
N GLN A 184 -25.59 13.20 -6.60
CA GLN A 184 -25.49 12.75 -7.98
C GLN A 184 -26.89 12.55 -8.57
N VAL A 185 -27.56 13.67 -8.86
CA VAL A 185 -28.74 13.73 -9.73
C VAL A 185 -28.46 14.72 -10.85
#